data_AF-A0A368G0R6-F1
#
_entry.id   AF-A0A368G0R6-F1
#
_cell.length_a   1.000
_cell.length_b   1.000
_cell.length_c   1.000
_cell.angle_alpha   90.00
_cell.angle_beta   90.00
_cell.angle_gamma   90.00
#
_symmetry.space_group_name_H-M   'P 1'
#
loop_
_entity.id
_entity.type
_entity.pdbx_description
1 polymer ?
#
loop_
_entity_poly.entity_id
_entity_poly.type
_entity_poly.pdbx_seq_one_letter_code
_entity_poly.pdbx_strand_id
1 'polypeptide(L)'
;MKRQPVDVRWKIKDFPNSDLQRATIAAQAFYAENNEPTKTRSPWILKRLYEWSNRAKRREIIKHVQAALETSVDHELEDDELEKLLPVSWEEMFEGPIQELPQQKQKYLQAVWELFHSELKFLHHQLLVLRNVYKEPLKKCQVEGCLLTVEPDLLFGNLDQLCRISRGFCQTFLSLLQSVNREDTDYDCTELVVKLFEKVRLSVF
;
A
#
# COMPACT_ATOMS: atom_id res chain seq x y z
N MET A 1 36.67 -30.59 35.89
CA MET A 1 35.25 -30.96 35.66
C MET A 1 34.57 -30.98 37.02
N LYS A 2 33.55 -30.16 37.33
CA LYS A 2 32.20 -30.21 36.76
C LYS A 2 31.58 -28.80 36.76
N ARG A 3 30.91 -28.48 35.64
CA ARG A 3 30.17 -27.23 35.39
C ARG A 3 28.86 -27.24 36.19
N GLN A 4 28.50 -26.10 36.77
CA GLN A 4 27.13 -25.83 37.22
C GLN A 4 26.24 -25.50 36.00
N PRO A 5 25.01 -26.02 35.91
CA PRO A 5 24.07 -25.61 34.87
C PRO A 5 23.35 -24.32 35.29
N VAL A 6 23.38 -23.35 34.39
CA VAL A 6 22.62 -22.09 34.44
C VAL A 6 21.19 -22.42 33.99
N ASP A 7 20.21 -22.26 34.89
CA ASP A 7 18.78 -22.38 34.55
C ASP A 7 18.31 -21.05 33.93
N VAL A 8 18.24 -21.02 32.60
CA VAL A 8 17.60 -19.96 31.82
C VAL A 8 16.08 -20.14 31.87
N ARG A 9 15.49 -19.79 33.02
CA ARG A 9 14.04 -19.69 33.17
C ARG A 9 13.55 -18.43 32.45
N TRP A 10 13.09 -18.61 31.22
CA TRP A 10 12.31 -17.60 30.51
C TRP A 10 11.11 -17.18 31.37
N LYS A 11 11.09 -15.91 31.76
CA LYS A 11 9.95 -15.24 32.40
C LYS A 11 8.80 -15.21 31.38
N ILE A 12 7.95 -16.23 31.41
CA ILE A 12 6.61 -16.12 30.84
C ILE A 12 5.91 -15.07 31.72
N LYS A 13 5.75 -13.87 31.17
CA LYS A 13 4.93 -12.81 31.79
C LYS A 13 3.61 -13.43 32.21
N ASP A 14 3.31 -13.33 33.49
CA ASP A 14 2.07 -13.76 34.12
C ASP A 14 0.88 -13.19 33.33
N PHE A 15 0.30 -14.01 32.44
CA PHE A 15 -1.08 -13.84 32.05
C PHE A 15 -1.88 -14.08 33.34
N PRO A 16 -2.74 -13.13 33.77
CA PRO A 16 -3.41 -13.26 35.06
C PRO A 16 -4.28 -14.53 35.03
N ASN A 17 -3.85 -15.53 35.80
CA ASN A 17 -4.49 -16.84 35.97
C ASN A 17 -5.98 -16.68 36.34
N SER A 18 -6.35 -15.54 36.93
CA SER A 18 -7.73 -15.15 37.21
C SER A 18 -8.62 -15.06 35.98
N ASP A 19 -8.12 -14.59 34.84
CA ASP A 19 -8.96 -14.39 33.65
C ASP A 19 -9.18 -15.71 32.90
N LEU A 20 -8.17 -16.57 32.88
CA LEU A 20 -8.30 -17.94 32.37
C LEU A 20 -9.22 -18.78 33.28
N GLN A 21 -9.06 -18.65 34.60
CA GLN A 21 -9.97 -19.28 35.57
C GLN A 21 -11.40 -18.74 35.43
N ARG A 22 -11.59 -17.42 35.25
CA ARG A 22 -12.91 -16.82 35.02
C ARG A 22 -13.54 -17.30 33.72
N ALA A 23 -12.76 -17.38 32.64
CA ALA A 23 -13.24 -17.92 31.35
C ALA A 23 -13.62 -19.41 31.47
N THR A 24 -12.83 -20.18 32.21
CA THR A 24 -13.08 -21.61 32.47
C THR A 24 -14.33 -21.82 33.33
N ILE A 25 -14.48 -21.04 34.40
CA ILE A 25 -15.66 -21.07 35.29
C ILE A 25 -16.91 -20.61 34.52
N ALA A 26 -16.80 -19.57 33.69
CA ALA A 26 -17.92 -19.10 32.86
C ALA A 26 -18.34 -20.17 31.83
N ALA A 27 -17.38 -20.86 31.20
CA ALA A 27 -17.66 -21.95 30.29
C ALA A 27 -18.29 -23.15 31.02
N GLN A 28 -17.74 -23.54 32.19
CA GLN A 28 -18.30 -24.63 33.00
C GLN A 28 -19.71 -24.31 33.51
N ALA A 29 -19.97 -23.09 33.96
CA ALA A 29 -21.32 -22.64 34.34
C ALA A 29 -22.28 -22.67 33.14
N PHE A 30 -21.81 -22.30 31.95
CA PHE A 30 -22.59 -22.36 30.71
C PHE A 30 -22.99 -23.79 30.32
N TYR A 31 -22.13 -24.80 30.56
CA TYR A 31 -22.42 -26.21 30.28
C TYR A 31 -23.13 -26.94 31.43
N ALA A 32 -22.96 -26.51 32.68
CA ALA A 32 -23.60 -27.11 33.86
C ALA A 32 -25.10 -26.79 33.99
N GLU A 33 -25.56 -25.68 33.40
CA GLU A 33 -26.99 -25.30 33.36
C GLU A 33 -27.87 -26.16 32.41
N ASN A 34 -27.30 -27.14 31.70
CA ASN A 34 -27.95 -27.79 30.57
C ASN A 34 -28.81 -29.04 30.92
N ASN A 35 -29.05 -29.32 32.21
CA ASN A 35 -29.80 -30.51 32.65
C ASN A 35 -31.31 -30.29 32.88
N GLU A 36 -31.85 -29.09 32.67
CA GLU A 36 -33.29 -28.86 32.67
C GLU A 36 -33.73 -28.11 31.40
N PRO A 37 -34.85 -28.50 30.74
CA PRO A 37 -35.37 -27.81 29.57
C PRO A 37 -36.04 -26.50 30.01
N THR A 38 -35.22 -25.48 30.31
CA THR A 38 -35.73 -24.15 30.61
C THR A 38 -36.18 -23.47 29.32
N LYS A 39 -37.50 -23.27 29.25
CA LYS A 39 -38.15 -22.34 28.32
C LYS A 39 -37.41 -20.99 28.37
N THR A 40 -37.20 -20.42 27.19
CA THR A 40 -36.89 -18.99 26.96
C THR A 40 -35.55 -18.46 27.48
N ARG A 41 -34.43 -18.83 26.83
CA ARG A 41 -33.36 -17.82 26.66
C ARG A 41 -33.90 -16.76 25.71
N SER A 42 -34.13 -15.54 26.22
CA SER A 42 -34.79 -14.50 25.43
C SER A 42 -33.96 -14.19 24.17
N PRO A 43 -34.56 -14.21 22.96
CA PRO A 43 -33.85 -13.95 21.70
C PRO A 43 -33.04 -12.65 21.72
N TRP A 44 -33.46 -11.69 22.53
CA TRP A 44 -32.80 -10.41 22.77
C TRP A 44 -31.43 -10.53 23.46
N ILE A 45 -31.23 -11.47 24.39
CA ILE A 45 -29.93 -11.65 25.06
C ILE A 45 -28.91 -12.25 24.09
N LEU A 46 -29.30 -13.28 23.33
CA LEU A 46 -28.43 -13.87 22.30
C LEU A 46 -28.09 -12.87 21.21
N LYS A 47 -29.09 -12.08 20.76
CA LYS A 47 -28.87 -10.97 19.83
C LYS A 47 -27.90 -9.94 20.40
N ARG A 48 -28.06 -9.54 21.67
CA ARG A 48 -27.18 -8.58 22.34
C ARG A 48 -25.76 -9.10 22.51
N LEU A 49 -25.58 -10.38 22.86
CA LEU A 49 -24.27 -11.03 22.96
C LEU A 49 -23.59 -11.15 21.59
N TYR A 50 -24.36 -11.48 20.55
CA TYR A 50 -23.89 -11.49 19.17
C TYR A 50 -23.44 -10.08 18.72
N GLU A 51 -24.23 -9.05 19.00
CA GLU A 51 -23.88 -7.64 18.75
C GLU A 51 -22.64 -7.20 19.54
N TRP A 52 -22.48 -7.64 20.79
CA TRP A 52 -21.32 -7.31 21.61
C TRP A 52 -20.05 -8.03 21.10
N SER A 53 -20.16 -9.31 20.77
CA SER A 53 -19.09 -10.09 20.14
C SER A 53 -18.65 -9.46 18.83
N ASN A 54 -19.59 -9.08 17.97
CA ASN A 54 -19.29 -8.40 16.71
C ASN A 54 -18.66 -7.01 16.94
N ARG A 55 -19.08 -6.27 17.97
CA ARG A 55 -18.43 -5.01 18.34
C ARG A 55 -17.00 -5.22 18.84
N ALA A 56 -16.75 -6.27 19.63
CA ALA A 56 -15.41 -6.64 20.08
C ALA A 56 -14.51 -7.03 18.90
N LYS A 57 -14.99 -7.91 18.01
CA LYS A 57 -14.29 -8.29 16.77
C LYS A 57 -13.95 -7.09 15.89
N ARG A 58 -14.90 -6.15 15.70
CA ARG A 58 -14.66 -4.90 14.95
C ARG A 58 -13.56 -4.04 15.57
N ARG A 59 -13.55 -3.89 16.89
CA ARG A 59 -12.50 -3.13 17.60
C ARG A 59 -11.13 -3.77 17.39
N GLU A 60 -11.07 -5.09 17.40
CA GLU A 60 -9.82 -5.81 17.20
C GLU A 60 -9.32 -5.66 15.75
N ILE A 61 -10.20 -5.80 14.76
CA ILE A 61 -9.87 -5.54 13.35
C ILE A 61 -9.33 -4.12 13.16
N ILE A 62 -9.97 -3.10 13.78
CA ILE A 62 -9.50 -1.72 13.68
C ILE A 62 -8.09 -1.56 14.24
N LYS A 63 -7.77 -2.19 15.38
CA LYS A 63 -6.42 -2.15 15.95
C LYS A 63 -5.39 -2.82 15.05
N HIS A 64 -5.71 -3.97 14.48
CA HIS A 64 -4.82 -4.67 13.54
C HIS A 64 -4.57 -3.84 12.28
N VAL A 65 -5.61 -3.20 11.74
CA VAL A 65 -5.46 -2.28 10.60
C VAL A 65 -4.60 -1.07 10.95
N GLN A 66 -4.84 -0.45 12.11
CA GLN A 66 -4.02 0.68 12.59
C GLN A 66 -2.56 0.27 12.77
N ALA A 67 -2.30 -0.87 13.43
CA ALA A 67 -0.95 -1.41 13.60
C ALA A 67 -0.28 -1.73 12.26
N ALA A 68 -1.02 -2.31 11.31
CA ALA A 68 -0.51 -2.62 9.96
C ALA A 68 -0.15 -1.35 9.17
N LEU A 69 -0.87 -0.24 9.37
CA LEU A 69 -0.58 1.07 8.79
C LEU A 69 0.57 1.80 9.50
N GLU A 70 0.69 1.67 10.81
CA GLU A 70 1.80 2.26 11.58
C GLU A 70 3.11 1.50 11.33
N THR A 71 3.04 0.19 11.07
CA THR A 71 4.18 -0.68 10.77
C THR A 71 4.39 -0.91 9.28
N SER A 72 3.53 -0.36 8.40
CA SER A 72 3.89 -0.18 7.00
C SER A 72 5.00 0.85 6.94
N VAL A 73 6.23 0.34 7.06
CA VAL A 73 7.39 0.94 6.44
C VAL A 73 6.95 1.25 5.02
N ASP A 74 7.01 2.52 4.65
CA ASP A 74 6.88 2.92 3.26
C ASP A 74 7.94 2.08 2.55
N HIS A 75 7.50 1.02 1.87
CA HIS A 75 8.44 0.07 1.29
C HIS A 75 9.37 0.90 0.47
N GLU A 76 10.62 0.99 0.92
CA GLU A 76 11.69 1.83 0.36
C GLU A 76 11.63 1.66 -1.14
N LEU A 77 10.86 2.53 -1.77
CA LEU A 77 10.98 2.72 -3.17
C LEU A 77 12.22 3.57 -3.24
N GLU A 78 13.24 3.00 -3.88
CA GLU A 78 14.40 3.67 -4.47
C GLU A 78 13.98 4.82 -5.43
N ASP A 79 12.90 5.56 -5.14
CA ASP A 79 12.19 6.48 -6.03
C ASP A 79 12.08 7.87 -5.42
N ASP A 80 12.99 8.15 -4.49
CA ASP A 80 13.29 9.49 -3.99
C ASP A 80 13.63 10.44 -5.17
N GLU A 81 14.05 9.93 -6.34
CA GLU A 81 14.35 10.74 -7.52
C GLU A 81 13.10 11.13 -8.33
N LEU A 82 12.14 10.21 -8.54
CA LEU A 82 10.91 10.50 -9.28
C LEU A 82 9.94 11.37 -8.47
N GLU A 83 9.85 11.15 -7.15
CA GLU A 83 9.02 11.97 -6.27
C GLU A 83 9.47 13.44 -6.25
N LYS A 84 10.79 13.69 -6.33
CA LYS A 84 11.38 15.04 -6.42
C LYS A 84 10.96 15.81 -7.67
N LEU A 85 10.44 15.13 -8.68
CA LEU A 85 9.96 15.75 -9.92
C LEU A 85 8.47 16.16 -9.86
N LEU A 86 7.74 15.78 -8.81
CA LEU A 86 6.35 16.21 -8.59
C LEU A 86 6.18 17.74 -8.44
N PRO A 87 7.08 18.50 -7.79
CA PRO A 87 6.96 19.95 -7.74
C PRO A 87 7.55 20.67 -8.96
N VAL A 88 8.32 19.98 -9.82
CA VAL A 88 9.10 20.59 -10.90
C VAL A 88 8.19 21.11 -12.01
N SER A 89 8.37 22.38 -12.38
CA SER A 89 7.62 23.00 -13.47
C SER A 89 8.20 22.65 -14.85
N TRP A 90 7.45 22.90 -15.91
CA TRP A 90 7.95 22.64 -17.27
C TRP A 90 9.11 23.56 -17.63
N GLU A 91 9.16 24.79 -17.10
CA GLU A 91 10.29 25.71 -17.31
C GLU A 91 11.59 25.22 -16.65
N GLU A 92 11.48 24.54 -15.50
CA GLU A 92 12.63 23.97 -14.80
C GLU A 92 13.08 22.65 -15.42
N MET A 93 12.17 21.91 -16.06
CA MET A 93 12.46 20.59 -16.64
C MET A 93 13.19 20.69 -17.99
N PHE A 94 12.94 21.73 -18.78
CA PHE A 94 13.62 21.96 -20.05
C PHE A 94 14.67 23.07 -19.88
N GLU A 95 15.94 22.73 -20.04
CA GLU A 95 17.03 23.72 -19.98
C GLU A 95 17.09 24.55 -21.27
N GLY A 96 17.37 25.85 -21.16
CA GLY A 96 17.61 26.76 -22.29
C GLY A 96 16.65 27.97 -22.37
N PRO A 97 16.84 28.89 -23.34
CA PRO A 97 15.98 30.05 -23.52
C PRO A 97 14.66 29.64 -24.17
N ILE A 98 13.80 28.95 -23.42
CA ILE A 98 12.45 28.53 -23.83
C ILE A 98 11.64 29.72 -24.39
N GLN A 99 11.86 30.92 -23.84
CA GLN A 99 11.22 32.17 -24.26
C GLN A 99 11.62 32.64 -25.66
N GLU A 100 12.76 32.19 -26.20
CA GLU A 100 13.21 32.47 -27.57
C GLU A 100 12.62 31.47 -28.59
N LEU A 101 12.04 30.36 -28.12
CA LEU A 101 11.40 29.39 -29.01
C LEU A 101 10.07 29.92 -29.56
N PRO A 102 9.68 29.51 -30.79
CA PRO A 102 8.36 29.82 -31.32
C PRO A 102 7.23 29.39 -30.38
N GLN A 103 6.19 30.20 -30.26
CA GLN A 103 5.06 29.96 -29.35
C GLN A 103 4.39 28.59 -29.55
N GLN A 104 4.38 28.08 -30.79
CA GLN A 104 3.87 26.75 -31.11
C GLN A 104 4.71 25.65 -30.45
N LYS A 105 6.04 25.82 -30.41
CA LYS A 105 6.97 24.86 -29.83
C LYS A 105 6.89 24.83 -28.30
N GLN A 106 6.70 25.98 -27.67
CA GLN A 106 6.45 26.07 -26.23
C GLN A 106 5.20 25.28 -25.83
N LYS A 107 4.11 25.38 -26.61
CA LYS A 107 2.88 24.60 -26.36
C LYS A 107 3.12 23.09 -26.46
N TYR A 108 3.95 22.64 -27.40
CA TYR A 108 4.28 21.21 -27.51
C TYR A 108 5.11 20.72 -26.33
N LEU A 109 6.14 21.47 -25.91
CA LEU A 109 6.93 21.14 -24.72
C LEU A 109 6.07 21.09 -23.46
N GLN A 110 5.17 22.07 -23.30
CA GLN A 110 4.21 22.08 -22.20
C GLN A 110 3.32 20.82 -22.23
N ALA A 111 2.75 20.45 -23.39
CA ALA A 111 1.92 19.26 -23.50
C ALA A 111 2.70 17.96 -23.19
N VAL A 112 3.97 17.88 -23.60
CA VAL A 112 4.87 16.76 -23.30
C VAL A 112 5.15 16.68 -21.79
N TRP A 113 5.41 17.81 -21.13
CA TRP A 113 5.54 17.85 -19.67
C TRP A 113 4.22 17.50 -18.97
N GLU A 114 3.08 18.00 -19.43
CA GLU A 114 1.76 17.68 -18.86
C GLU A 114 1.48 16.16 -18.93
N LEU A 115 1.83 15.51 -20.04
CA LEU A 115 1.76 14.07 -20.19
C LEU A 115 2.60 13.36 -19.12
N PHE A 116 3.89 13.69 -19.04
CA PHE A 116 4.80 13.10 -18.05
C PHE A 116 4.33 13.33 -16.62
N HIS A 117 3.97 14.57 -16.29
CA HIS A 117 3.58 14.97 -14.95
C HIS A 117 2.23 14.35 -14.53
N SER A 118 1.31 14.16 -15.47
CA SER A 118 0.06 13.43 -15.21
C SER A 118 0.32 11.95 -14.90
N GLU A 119 1.25 11.32 -15.61
CA GLU A 119 1.66 9.93 -15.36
C GLU A 119 2.39 9.80 -14.02
N LEU A 120 3.26 10.77 -13.69
CA LEU A 120 3.95 10.84 -12.40
C LEU A 120 2.96 10.95 -11.23
N LYS A 121 1.93 11.79 -11.36
CA LYS A 121 0.84 11.89 -10.39
C LYS A 121 0.02 10.61 -10.31
N PHE A 122 -0.25 9.98 -11.45
CA PHE A 122 -0.96 8.70 -11.49
C PHE A 122 -0.19 7.62 -10.71
N LEU A 123 1.13 7.52 -10.93
CA LEU A 123 2.00 6.63 -10.19
C LEU A 123 1.98 6.92 -8.68
N HIS A 124 2.40 8.13 -8.27
CA HIS A 124 2.62 8.44 -6.85
C HIS A 124 1.32 8.58 -6.05
N HIS A 125 0.35 9.35 -6.56
CA HIS A 125 -0.85 9.68 -5.78
C HIS A 125 -1.95 8.63 -5.90
N GLN A 126 -1.91 7.75 -6.91
CA GLN A 126 -2.94 6.73 -7.11
C GLN A 126 -2.38 5.32 -6.95
N LEU A 127 -1.46 4.89 -7.80
CA LEU A 127 -1.01 3.50 -7.83
C LEU A 127 -0.23 3.11 -6.57
N LEU A 128 0.74 3.94 -6.17
CA LEU A 128 1.55 3.69 -4.99
C LEU A 128 0.74 3.80 -3.71
N VAL A 129 -0.24 4.71 -3.65
CA VAL A 129 -1.20 4.77 -2.55
C VAL A 129 -2.03 3.48 -2.47
N LEU A 130 -2.60 3.02 -3.60
CA LEU A 130 -3.34 1.76 -3.65
C LEU A 130 -2.48 0.57 -3.18
N ARG A 131 -1.19 0.55 -3.54
CA ARG A 131 -0.28 -0.52 -3.17
C ARG A 131 0.14 -0.44 -1.70
N ASN A 132 0.74 0.67 -1.29
CA ASN A 132 1.40 0.84 0.01
C ASN A 132 0.42 1.11 1.15
N VAL A 133 -0.69 1.80 0.89
CA VAL A 133 -1.66 2.20 1.94
C VAL A 133 -2.83 1.23 2.05
N TYR A 134 -3.19 0.54 0.94
CA TYR A 134 -4.33 -0.38 0.94
C TYR A 134 -3.90 -1.85 0.79
N LYS A 135 -3.24 -2.22 -0.32
CA LYS A 135 -2.94 -3.64 -0.61
C LYS A 135 -1.99 -4.27 0.40
N GLU A 136 -0.86 -3.63 0.71
CA GLU A 136 0.14 -4.18 1.63
C GLU A 136 -0.35 -4.22 3.09
N PRO A 137 -0.99 -3.17 3.64
CA PRO A 137 -1.58 -3.23 4.98
C PRO A 137 -2.70 -4.27 5.09
N LEU A 138 -3.50 -4.46 4.03
CA LEU A 138 -4.50 -5.53 3.97
C LEU A 138 -3.85 -6.91 4.09
N LYS A 139 -2.77 -7.18 3.33
CA LYS A 139 -2.03 -8.44 3.42
C LYS A 139 -1.45 -8.66 4.81
N LYS A 140 -0.91 -7.62 5.45
CA LYS A 140 -0.41 -7.71 6.84
C LYS A 140 -1.52 -8.08 7.82
N CYS A 141 -2.69 -7.46 7.70
CA CYS A 141 -3.86 -7.84 8.51
C CYS A 141 -4.23 -9.32 8.32
N GLN A 142 -4.06 -9.87 7.11
CA GLN A 142 -4.32 -11.29 6.82
C GLN A 142 -3.32 -12.22 7.50
N VAL A 143 -2.03 -11.85 7.54
CA VAL A 143 -1.01 -12.60 8.30
C VAL A 143 -1.36 -12.64 9.79
N GLU A 144 -1.97 -11.58 10.32
CA GLU A 144 -2.44 -11.48 11.71
C GLU A 144 -3.79 -12.19 11.96
N GLY A 145 -4.37 -12.85 10.95
CA GLY A 145 -5.63 -13.60 11.07
C GLY A 145 -6.91 -12.76 10.90
N CYS A 146 -6.78 -11.51 10.47
CA CYS A 146 -7.91 -10.62 10.16
C CYS A 146 -8.21 -10.61 8.65
N LEU A 147 -9.46 -10.30 8.26
CA LEU A 147 -9.84 -10.05 6.84
C LEU A 147 -9.51 -11.21 5.87
N LEU A 148 -9.50 -12.46 6.36
CA LEU A 148 -9.14 -13.66 5.58
C LEU A 148 -10.06 -13.98 4.40
N THR A 149 -11.28 -13.42 4.40
CA THR A 149 -12.27 -13.63 3.33
C THR A 149 -12.05 -12.71 2.13
N VAL A 150 -11.14 -11.74 2.24
CA VAL A 150 -10.83 -10.80 1.16
C VAL A 150 -9.73 -11.41 0.29
N GLU A 151 -9.86 -11.32 -1.03
CA GLU A 151 -8.82 -11.74 -1.98
C GLU A 151 -8.10 -10.49 -2.52
N PRO A 152 -6.89 -10.14 -2.04
CA PRO A 152 -6.21 -8.90 -2.45
C PRO A 152 -5.90 -8.85 -3.95
N ASP A 153 -5.53 -9.98 -4.55
CA ASP A 153 -5.18 -10.02 -5.97
C ASP A 153 -6.41 -9.86 -6.88
N LEU A 154 -7.60 -10.24 -6.41
CA LEU A 154 -8.85 -9.96 -7.12
C LEU A 154 -9.29 -8.49 -6.94
N LEU A 155 -9.11 -7.94 -5.74
CA LEU A 155 -9.52 -6.58 -5.40
C LEU A 155 -8.68 -5.51 -6.11
N PHE A 156 -7.36 -5.73 -6.19
CA PHE A 156 -6.42 -4.77 -6.78
C PHE A 156 -5.95 -5.19 -8.18
N GLY A 157 -6.32 -6.38 -8.66
CA GLY A 157 -5.93 -6.88 -9.97
C GLY A 157 -4.42 -6.90 -10.19
N ASN A 158 -3.99 -6.46 -11.37
CA ASN A 158 -2.59 -6.41 -11.78
C ASN A 158 -1.84 -5.15 -11.29
N LEU A 159 -2.18 -4.62 -10.11
CA LEU A 159 -1.62 -3.38 -9.57
C LEU A 159 -0.08 -3.32 -9.62
N ASP A 160 0.59 -4.42 -9.26
CA ASP A 160 2.06 -4.47 -9.25
C ASP A 160 2.65 -4.31 -10.66
N GLN A 161 1.99 -4.88 -11.68
CA GLN A 161 2.38 -4.71 -13.07
C GLN A 161 2.10 -3.28 -13.54
N LEU A 162 0.97 -2.70 -13.14
CA LEU A 162 0.62 -1.33 -13.49
C LEU A 162 1.60 -0.31 -12.90
N CYS A 163 1.99 -0.48 -11.64
CA CYS A 163 3.06 0.31 -11.01
C CYS A 163 4.38 0.21 -11.80
N ARG A 164 4.76 -1.00 -12.22
CA ARG A 164 6.00 -1.22 -12.99
C ARG A 164 5.97 -0.55 -14.36
N ILE A 165 4.85 -0.67 -15.07
CA ILE A 165 4.69 -0.05 -16.40
C ILE A 165 4.73 1.47 -16.30
N SER A 166 3.96 2.04 -15.37
CA SER A 166 3.90 3.50 -15.16
C SER A 166 5.26 4.06 -14.72
N ARG A 167 5.96 3.38 -13.80
CA ARG A 167 7.35 3.73 -13.44
C ARG A 167 8.31 3.64 -14.63
N GLY A 168 8.22 2.56 -15.41
CA GLY A 168 9.02 2.38 -16.61
C GLY A 168 8.79 3.47 -17.65
N PHE A 169 7.55 3.94 -17.81
CA PHE A 169 7.23 5.10 -18.63
C PHE A 169 7.97 6.34 -18.15
N CYS A 170 7.87 6.69 -16.87
CA CYS A 170 8.53 7.88 -16.31
C CYS A 170 10.06 7.81 -16.44
N GLN A 171 10.66 6.66 -16.16
CA GLN A 171 12.11 6.46 -16.30
C GLN A 171 12.56 6.56 -17.76
N THR A 172 11.80 5.97 -18.68
CA THR A 172 12.08 6.04 -20.13
C THR A 172 11.99 7.48 -20.62
N PHE A 173 10.99 8.23 -20.15
CA PHE A 173 10.83 9.64 -20.46
C PHE A 173 12.05 10.45 -20.03
N LEU A 174 12.51 10.29 -18.78
CA LEU A 174 13.67 11.01 -18.27
C LEU A 174 14.95 10.66 -19.04
N SER A 175 15.15 9.38 -19.37
CA SER A 175 16.28 8.93 -20.19
C SER A 175 16.27 9.58 -21.59
N LEU A 176 15.09 9.67 -22.22
CA LEU A 176 14.94 10.31 -23.53
C LEU A 176 15.21 11.82 -23.43
N LEU A 177 14.67 12.49 -22.42
CA LEU A 177 14.88 13.91 -22.20
C LEU A 177 16.37 14.24 -21.98
N GLN A 178 17.07 13.45 -21.16
CA GLN A 178 18.52 13.59 -20.97
C GLN A 178 19.32 13.38 -22.27
N SER A 179 18.90 12.44 -23.13
CA SER A 179 19.56 12.23 -24.42
C SER A 179 19.39 13.42 -25.37
N VAL A 180 18.19 14.01 -25.41
CA VAL A 180 17.89 15.16 -26.27
C VAL A 180 18.59 16.43 -25.78
N ASN A 181 18.64 16.67 -24.46
CA ASN A 181 19.35 17.82 -23.90
C ASN A 181 20.86 17.81 -24.19
N ARG A 182 21.47 16.62 -24.33
CA ARG A 182 22.92 16.49 -24.61
C ARG A 182 23.29 16.75 -26.07
N GLU A 183 22.36 16.54 -26.99
CA GLU A 183 22.62 16.67 -28.43
C GLU A 183 22.46 18.12 -28.92
N ASP A 184 22.08 19.07 -28.05
CA ASP A 184 21.81 20.49 -28.36
C ASP A 184 20.84 20.67 -29.55
N THR A 185 20.06 19.60 -29.81
CA THR A 185 19.14 19.50 -30.93
C THR A 185 17.85 20.23 -30.59
N ASP A 186 17.34 20.97 -31.58
CA ASP A 186 16.00 21.55 -31.57
C ASP A 186 14.99 20.48 -31.13
N TYR A 187 14.39 20.59 -29.94
CA TYR A 187 13.45 19.59 -29.39
C TYR A 187 12.34 19.20 -30.40
N ASP A 188 12.46 18.06 -31.08
CA ASP A 188 11.34 17.49 -31.82
C ASP A 188 10.44 16.73 -30.84
N CYS A 189 9.41 17.43 -30.37
CA CYS A 189 8.44 16.90 -29.43
C CYS A 189 7.68 15.67 -30.01
N THR A 190 7.50 15.62 -31.33
CA THR A 190 6.80 14.53 -32.00
C THR A 190 7.67 13.28 -31.96
N GLU A 191 8.94 13.42 -32.30
CA GLU A 191 9.91 12.31 -32.26
C GLU A 191 10.09 11.79 -30.83
N LEU A 192 10.17 12.66 -29.83
CA LEU A 192 10.28 12.28 -28.41
C LEU A 192 9.09 11.43 -27.97
N VAL A 193 7.87 11.86 -28.29
CA VAL A 193 6.63 11.12 -27.95
C VAL A 193 6.59 9.78 -28.68
N VAL A 194 6.93 9.73 -29.98
CA VAL A 194 6.97 8.47 -30.73
C VAL A 194 7.98 7.50 -30.11
N LYS A 195 9.22 7.93 -29.87
CA LYS A 195 10.27 7.12 -29.24
C LYS A 195 9.85 6.63 -27.85
N LEU A 196 9.17 7.46 -27.07
CA LEU A 196 8.65 7.11 -25.75
C LEU A 196 7.64 5.97 -25.84
N PHE A 197 6.61 6.11 -26.67
CA PHE A 197 5.58 5.08 -26.81
C PHE A 197 6.10 3.80 -27.46
N GLU A 198 7.07 3.87 -28.37
CA GLU A 198 7.74 2.69 -28.92
C GLU A 198 8.52 1.92 -27.85
N LYS A 199 9.34 2.61 -27.05
CA LYS A 199 10.09 1.97 -25.96
C LYS A 199 9.19 1.38 -24.88
N VAL A 200 8.12 2.10 -24.51
CA VAL A 200 7.15 1.63 -23.51
C VAL A 200 6.39 0.42 -24.05
N ARG A 201 5.96 0.45 -25.32
CA ARG A 201 5.32 -0.71 -25.97
C ARG A 201 6.22 -1.94 -25.92
N LEU A 202 7.50 -1.82 -26.26
CA LEU A 202 8.46 -2.93 -26.23
C LEU A 202 8.74 -3.46 -24.81
N SER A 203 8.49 -2.65 -23.78
CA SER A 203 8.70 -3.05 -22.37
C SER A 203 7.49 -3.75 -21.75
N VAL A 204 6.34 -3.72 -22.43
CA VAL A 204 5.05 -4.26 -21.95
C VAL A 204 4.76 -5.66 -22.53
N PHE A 205 5.45 -6.07 -23.59
CA PHE A 205 5.34 -7.39 -24.24
C PHE A 205 6.61 -8.22 -24.05
#